data_AF-A0A5P3XKP0-F1
#
_entry.id   AF-A0A5P3XKP0-F1
#
_cell.length_a   1.000
_cell.length_b   1.000
_cell.length_c   1.000
_cell.angle_alpha   90.00
_cell.angle_beta   90.00
_cell.angle_gamma   90.00
#
_symmetry.space_group_name_H-M   'P 1'
#
loop_
_entity.id
_entity.type
_entity.pdbx_description
1 polymer ?
#
loop_
_entity_poly.entity_id
_entity_poly.type
_entity_poly.pdbx_seq_one_letter_code
_entity_poly.pdbx_strand_id
1 'polypeptide(L)' 'MAGACPHANACLDCGNFCTSNKFLGEHKKQLEKTNELLEIAKSNNWQRQIETNLRLKNKLETIISSLED' A
#
# COMPACT_ATOMS: atom_id res chain seq x y z
N MET A 1 0.14 7.97 27.58
CA MET A 1 -0.57 6.69 27.35
C MET A 1 -0.33 6.29 25.90
N ALA A 2 0.62 5.38 25.65
CA ALA A 2 0.86 4.86 24.32
C ALA A 2 -0.27 3.87 23.98
N GLY A 3 -1.22 4.31 23.17
CA GLY A 3 -2.35 3.49 22.74
C GLY A 3 -1.82 2.27 22.00
N ALA A 4 -2.31 1.09 22.39
CA ALA A 4 -2.11 -0.13 21.62
C ALA A 4 -2.55 0.13 20.19
N CYS A 5 -1.67 -0.08 19.21
CA CYS A 5 -2.01 0.01 17.79
C CYS A 5 -2.42 -1.39 17.31
N PRO A 6 -3.73 -1.66 17.09
CA PRO A 6 -4.22 -2.98 16.68
C PRO A 6 -4.09 -3.23 15.17
N HIS A 7 -3.41 -2.37 14.43
CA HIS A 7 -3.45 -2.39 12.97
C HIS A 7 -2.05 -2.60 12.40
N ALA A 8 -1.78 -3.83 11.96
CA ALA A 8 -0.61 -4.20 11.15
C ALA A 8 -0.48 -3.40 9.83
N ASN A 9 -1.45 -2.51 9.52
CA ASN A 9 -1.45 -1.62 8.36
C ASN A 9 -1.49 -0.12 8.71
N ALA A 10 -1.26 0.27 9.98
CA ALA A 10 -1.38 1.68 10.42
C ALA A 10 -0.42 2.65 9.72
N CYS A 11 0.70 2.16 9.19
CA CYS A 11 1.71 3.00 8.52
C CYS A 11 1.27 3.51 7.14
N LEU A 12 0.25 2.91 6.53
CA LEU A 12 -0.25 3.27 5.19
C LEU A 12 -1.42 4.27 5.19
N ASP A 13 -1.91 4.64 6.37
CA ASP A 13 -3.00 5.63 6.54
C ASP A 13 -2.55 6.87 7.31
N CYS A 14 -1.31 6.90 7.79
CA CYS A 14 -0.78 8.04 8.51
C CYS A 14 -0.41 9.14 7.50
N GLY A 15 -1.13 10.26 7.53
CA GLY A 15 -0.83 11.46 6.73
C GLY A 15 0.54 12.11 6.99
N ASN A 16 1.38 11.49 7.82
CA ASN A 16 2.77 11.85 8.08
C ASN A 16 3.78 10.92 7.37
N PHE A 17 3.36 10.19 6.33
CA PHE A 17 4.27 9.36 5.54
C PHE A 17 5.20 10.25 4.70
N CYS A 18 6.25 10.78 5.35
CA CYS A 18 7.34 11.51 4.72
C CYS A 18 8.17 10.53 3.89
N THR A 19 7.67 10.17 2.72
CA THR A 19 8.47 9.45 1.74
C THR A 19 9.28 10.45 0.92
N SER A 20 10.56 10.17 0.74
CA SER A 20 11.41 10.92 -0.19
C SER A 20 11.60 10.12 -1.48
N ASN A 21 12.08 10.77 -2.53
CA ASN A 21 12.33 10.21 -3.86
C ASN A 21 13.27 8.98 -3.81
N LYS A 22 14.07 8.85 -2.75
CA LYS A 22 14.90 7.66 -2.47
C LYS A 22 14.09 6.37 -2.28
N PHE A 23 12.83 6.47 -1.87
CA PHE A 23 11.92 5.34 -1.65
C PHE A 23 11.01 5.08 -2.85
N LEU A 24 11.13 5.83 -3.95
CA LEU A 24 10.35 5.61 -5.18
C LEU A 24 10.48 4.16 -5.67
N GLY A 25 11.69 3.60 -5.66
CA GLY A 25 11.92 2.20 -6.03
C GLY A 25 11.26 1.20 -5.07
N GLU A 26 11.17 1.53 -3.78
CA GLU A 26 10.49 0.70 -2.79
C GLU A 26 8.98 0.71 -3.02
N HIS A 27 8.39 1.88 -3.32
CA HIS A 27 6.98 2.00 -3.66
C HIS A 27 6.62 1.23 -4.93
N LYS A 28 7.45 1.30 -5.97
CA LYS A 28 7.26 0.51 -7.20
C LYS A 28 7.31 -0.99 -6.91
N LYS A 29 8.27 -1.45 -6.10
CA LYS A 29 8.34 -2.86 -5.66
C LYS A 29 7.13 -3.26 -4.81
N GLN A 30 6.65 -2.38 -3.93
CA GLN A 30 5.47 -2.65 -3.12
C GLN A 30 4.20 -2.70 -3.98
N LEU A 31 4.11 -1.86 -5.01
CA LEU A 31 3.02 -1.88 -5.99
C LEU A 31 3.00 -3.20 -6.76
N GLU A 32 4.16 -3.67 -7.21
CA GLU A 32 4.30 -4.96 -7.90
C GLU A 32 3.81 -6.12 -7.03
N LYS A 33 4.33 -6.23 -5.80
CA LYS A 33 3.88 -7.24 -4.82
C LYS A 33 2.38 -7.15 -4.52
N THR A 34 1.85 -5.94 -4.41
CA THR A 34 0.41 -5.72 -4.18
C THR A 34 -0.43 -6.24 -5.35
N ASN A 35 0.05 -6.10 -6.59
CA ASN A 35 -0.61 -6.68 -7.76
C ASN A 35 -0.58 -8.22 -7.72
N GLU A 36 0.57 -8.83 -7.41
CA GLU A 36 0.65 -10.30 -7.27
C GLU A 36 -0.31 -10.82 -6.19
N LEU A 37 -0.36 -10.17 -5.03
CA LEU A 37 -1.30 -10.51 -3.96
C LEU A 37 -2.75 -10.32 -4.39
N LEU A 38 -3.05 -9.32 -5.22
CA LEU A 38 -4.37 -9.11 -5.80
C LEU A 38 -4.78 -10.25 -6.73
N GLU A 39 -3.86 -10.76 -7.55
CA GLU A 39 -4.11 -11.92 -8.41
C GLU A 39 -4.40 -13.18 -7.60
N ILE A 40 -3.59 -13.43 -6.57
CA ILE A 40 -3.80 -14.55 -5.64
C ILE A 40 -5.15 -14.38 -4.92
N ALA A 41 -5.44 -13.20 -4.40
CA ALA A 41 -6.69 -12.92 -3.69
C ALA A 41 -7.92 -13.07 -4.61
N LYS A 42 -7.82 -12.64 -5.88
CA LYS A 42 -8.86 -12.85 -6.90
C LYS A 42 -9.08 -14.33 -7.19
N SER A 43 -8.00 -15.09 -7.39
CA SER A 43 -8.08 -16.54 -7.61
C SER A 43 -8.74 -17.26 -6.43
N ASN A 44 -8.45 -16.82 -5.20
CA ASN A 44 -9.01 -17.39 -3.97
C ASN A 44 -10.35 -16.75 -3.54
N ASN A 45 -10.91 -15.83 -4.32
CA ASN A 45 -12.15 -15.09 -4.00
C ASN A 45 -12.13 -14.38 -2.62
N TRP A 46 -10.95 -13.93 -2.17
CA TRP A 46 -10.79 -13.20 -0.91
C TRP A 46 -11.22 -11.75 -1.03
N GLN A 47 -12.53 -11.50 -1.11
CA GLN A 47 -13.14 -10.18 -1.32
C GLN A 47 -12.53 -9.07 -0.46
N ARG A 48 -12.39 -9.30 0.85
CA ARG A 48 -11.78 -8.33 1.78
C ARG A 48 -10.33 -7.99 1.43
N GLN A 49 -9.55 -8.98 1.01
CA GLN A 49 -8.17 -8.78 0.58
C GLN A 49 -8.12 -8.06 -0.77
N ILE A 50 -9.00 -8.40 -1.71
CA ILE A 50 -9.11 -7.73 -3.00
C ILE A 50 -9.37 -6.23 -2.80
N GLU A 51 -10.38 -5.87 -1.99
CA GLU A 51 -10.71 -4.47 -1.69
C GLU A 51 -9.55 -3.74 -0.99
N THR A 52 -8.93 -4.38 0.01
CA THR A 52 -7.82 -3.77 0.77
C THR A 52 -6.61 -3.52 -0.13
N ASN A 53 -6.22 -4.51 -0.93
CA ASN A 53 -5.09 -4.41 -1.85
C ASN A 53 -5.37 -3.42 -3.00
N LEU A 54 -6.62 -3.30 -3.47
CA LEU A 54 -7.02 -2.27 -4.44
C LEU A 54 -6.84 -0.85 -3.89
N ARG A 55 -7.28 -0.60 -2.66
CA ARG A 55 -7.08 0.70 -1.99
C ARG A 55 -5.60 0.99 -1.78
N LEU A 56 -4.81 -0.03 -1.40
CA LEU A 56 -3.37 0.08 -1.23
C LEU A 56 -2.67 0.42 -2.56
N LYS A 57 -3.01 -0.31 -3.63
CA LYS A 57 -2.50 -0.07 -4.98
C LYS A 57 -2.72 1.38 -5.41
N ASN A 58 -3.95 1.88 -5.28
CA ASN A 58 -4.28 3.23 -5.71
C ASN A 58 -3.50 4.29 -4.93
N LYS A 59 -3.35 4.13 -3.60
CA LYS A 59 -2.51 5.01 -2.78
C LYS A 59 -1.04 5.00 -3.23
N LEU A 60 -0.48 3.82 -3.49
CA LEU A 60 0.91 3.69 -3.96
C LEU A 60 1.10 4.38 -5.31
N GLU A 61 0.17 4.21 -6.25
CA GLU A 61 0.22 4.90 -7.55
C GLU A 61 0.15 6.43 -7.40
N THR A 62 -0.71 6.94 -6.52
CA THR A 62 -0.74 8.38 -6.20
C THR A 62 0.58 8.87 -5.64
N ILE A 63 1.16 8.17 -4.67
CA ILE A 63 2.44 8.53 -4.06
C ILE A 63 3.57 8.49 -5.09
N ILE A 64 3.64 7.44 -5.90
CA ILE A 64 4.64 7.28 -6.98
C ILE A 64 4.53 8.43 -7.96
N SER A 65 3.31 8.74 -8.44
CA SER A 65 3.06 9.84 -9.35
C SER A 65 3.48 11.19 -8.75
N SER A 66 3.17 11.46 -7.48
CA SER A 66 3.61 12.67 -6.78
C SER A 66 5.11 12.75 -6.51
N LEU A 67 5.86 11.66 -6.65
CA LEU A 67 7.32 11.62 -6.48
C LEU A 67 8.09 11.60 -7.82
N GLU A 68 7.41 11.30 -8.93
CA GLU A 68 7.96 11.32 -10.29
C GLU A 68 7.86 12.70 -10.96
N ASP A 69 6.98 13.59 -10.46
CA ASP A 69 6.88 15.01 -10.81
C ASP A 69 7.95 15.86 -10.11
#